data_AF-A0AAP2G184-F1
#
_entry.id   AF-A0AAP2G184-F1
#
_cell.length_a   1.000
_cell.length_b   1.000
_cell.length_c   1.000
_cell.angle_alpha   90.00
_cell.angle_beta   90.00
_cell.angle_gamma   90.00
#
_symmetry.space_group_name_H-M   'P 1'
#
loop_
_entity.id
_entity.type
_entity.pdbx_description
1 polymer ?
#
loop_
_entity_poly.entity_id
_entity_poly.type
_entity_poly.pdbx_seq_one_letter_code
_entity_poly.pdbx_strand_id
1 'polypeptide(L)' 'MESAALKKYLIQVADQLTPESTLEDVIEQLSLLADIDESENDEALGNVISQDDLEKKSKKWLK' A
#
# COMPACT_ATOMS: atom_id res chain seq x y z
N MET A 1 -5.15 6.60 8.91
CA MET A 1 -5.43 5.18 9.23
C MET A 1 -6.46 5.09 10.34
N GLU A 2 -7.53 4.33 10.13
CA GLU A 2 -8.46 4.00 11.21
C GLU A 2 -7.74 3.15 12.28
N SER A 3 -8.07 3.37 13.55
CA SER A 3 -7.40 2.71 14.68
C SER A 3 -7.40 1.17 14.60
N ALA A 4 -8.40 0.58 13.95
CA ALA A 4 -8.50 -0.86 13.74
C ALA A 4 -7.46 -1.41 12.73
N ALA A 5 -7.22 -0.70 11.63
CA ALA A 5 -6.24 -1.09 10.61
C ALA A 5 -4.80 -1.00 11.15
N LEU A 6 -4.48 0.07 11.88
CA LEU A 6 -3.18 0.20 12.55
C LEU A 6 -2.92 -0.97 13.52
N LYS A 7 -3.93 -1.34 14.32
CA LYS A 7 -3.81 -2.46 15.26
C LYS A 7 -3.58 -3.79 14.52
N LYS A 8 -4.28 -4.02 13.41
CA LYS A 8 -4.09 -5.21 12.56
C LYS A 8 -2.65 -5.28 12.04
N TYR A 9 -2.13 -4.19 11.48
CA TYR A 9 -0.78 -4.18 10.93
C TYR A 9 0.28 -4.34 12.01
N LEU A 10 0.13 -3.70 13.17
CA LEU A 10 1.06 -3.86 14.29
C LEU A 10 1.13 -5.31 14.78
N ILE A 11 0.01 -6.04 14.77
CA ILE A 11 -0.01 -7.46 15.09
C ILE A 11 0.74 -8.26 14.02
N GLN A 12 0.51 -7.99 12.73
CA GLN A 12 1.22 -8.68 11.64
C GLN A 12 2.73 -8.42 11.66
N VAL A 13 3.14 -7.17 11.93
CA VAL A 13 4.55 -6.79 12.05
C VAL A 13 5.19 -7.48 13.26
N ALA A 14 4.48 -7.55 14.39
CA ALA A 14 4.99 -8.18 15.61
C ALA A 14 5.38 -9.66 15.42
N ASP A 15 4.67 -10.40 14.58
CA ASP A 15 4.97 -11.80 14.27
C ASP A 15 6.27 -11.97 13.45
N GLN A 16 6.78 -10.90 12.85
CA GLN A 16 7.99 -10.90 12.01
C GLN A 16 9.19 -10.24 12.69
N LEU A 17 9.03 -9.72 13.91
CA LEU A 17 10.11 -9.05 14.63
C LEU A 17 11.16 -10.04 15.11
N THR A 18 12.42 -9.62 14.95
CA THR A 18 13.58 -10.29 15.50
C THR A 18 14.23 -9.39 16.56
N PRO A 19 15.11 -9.92 17.42
CA PRO A 19 15.86 -9.09 18.36
C PRO A 19 16.72 -7.99 17.70
N GLU A 20 17.07 -8.16 16.43
CA GLU A 20 17.83 -7.19 15.64
C GLU A 20 16.95 -6.17 14.92
N SER A 21 15.62 -6.35 14.96
CA SER A 21 14.69 -5.45 14.28
C SER A 21 14.71 -4.07 14.94
N THR A 22 14.80 -3.05 14.10
CA THR A 22 14.82 -1.64 14.47
C THR A 22 13.43 -1.02 14.37
N LEU A 23 13.30 0.19 14.91
CA LEU A 23 12.06 0.95 14.76
C LEU A 23 11.83 1.34 13.30
N GLU A 24 12.91 1.63 12.57
CA GLU A 24 12.88 1.93 11.15
C GLU A 24 12.29 0.77 10.33
N ASP A 25 12.68 -0.47 10.64
CA ASP A 25 12.12 -1.67 9.99
C ASP A 25 10.60 -1.78 10.21
N VAL A 26 10.14 -1.46 11.42
CA VAL A 26 8.69 -1.43 11.76
C VAL A 26 7.96 -0.38 10.94
N ILE A 27 8.53 0.82 10.84
CA ILE A 27 7.92 1.93 10.08
C ILE A 27 7.86 1.58 8.59
N GLU A 28 8.92 0.99 8.03
CA GLU A 28 8.97 0.55 6.64
C GLU A 28 7.89 -0.49 6.34
N GLN A 29 7.76 -1.51 7.19
CA GLN A 29 6.72 -2.54 7.03
C GLN A 29 5.30 -1.97 7.16
N LEU A 30 5.07 -1.04 8.09
CA LEU A 30 3.78 -0.38 8.22
C LEU A 30 3.43 0.47 6.99
N SER A 31 4.41 1.14 6.39
CA SER A 31 4.21 1.89 5.14
C SER A 31 3.83 0.95 4.01
N LEU A 32 4.55 -0.17 3.86
CA LEU A 32 4.28 -1.16 2.82
C LEU A 32 2.87 -1.75 2.95
N LEU A 33 2.44 -2.08 4.17
CA LEU A 33 1.10 -2.62 4.41
C LEU A 33 0.00 -1.60 4.10
N ALA A 34 0.24 -0.32 4.38
CA ALA A 34 -0.69 0.74 4.02
C ALA A 34 -0.81 0.91 2.48
N ASP A 35 0.31 0.85 1.77
CA ASP A 35 0.34 0.93 0.30
C ASP A 35 -0.36 -0.27 -0.35
N ILE A 36 -0.21 -1.47 0.23
CA ILE A 36 -0.90 -2.68 -0.22
C ILE A 36 -2.42 -2.53 -0.04
N ASP A 37 -2.89 -2.13 1.13
CA ASP A 37 -4.33 -1.96 1.38
C ASP A 37 -4.93 -0.84 0.49
N GLU A 38 -4.17 0.21 0.14
CA GLU A 38 -4.58 1.21 -0.85
C GLU A 38 -4.73 0.57 -2.24
N SER A 39 -3.73 -0.20 -2.68
CA SER A 39 -3.78 -0.90 -3.97
C SER A 39 -4.92 -1.91 -4.06
N GLU A 40 -5.21 -2.66 -2.99
CA GLU A 40 -6.32 -3.62 -2.95
C GLU A 40 -7.68 -2.90 -3.03
N ASN A 41 -7.81 -1.75 -2.35
CA ASN A 41 -9.02 -0.93 -2.46
C ASN A 41 -9.20 -0.36 -3.86
N ASP A 42 -8.12 0.12 -4.49
CA ASP A 42 -8.17 0.60 -5.87
C ASP A 42 -8.55 -0.52 -6.85
N GLU A 43 -8.07 -1.74 -6.64
CA GLU A 43 -8.51 -2.90 -7.42
C GLU A 43 -9.99 -3.20 -7.22
N ALA A 44 -10.45 -3.25 -5.96
CA ALA A 44 -11.85 -3.52 -5.63
C ALA A 44 -12.82 -2.45 -6.19
N LEU A 45 -12.37 -1.19 -6.26
CA LEU A 45 -13.13 -0.08 -6.84
C LEU A 45 -13.05 -0.03 -8.38
N GLY A 46 -12.24 -0.88 -9.00
CA GLY A 46 -12.02 -0.86 -10.45
C GLY A 46 -11.18 0.33 -10.91
N ASN A 47 -10.40 0.94 -10.01
CA ASN A 47 -9.46 2.03 -10.30
C ASN A 47 -8.15 1.52 -10.95
N VAL A 48 -8.14 0.28 -11.45
CA VAL A 48 -7.02 -0.26 -12.21
C VAL A 48 -7.11 0.21 -13.65
N ILE A 49 -6.03 0.78 -14.17
CA ILE A 49 -5.94 1.21 -15.56
C ILE A 49 -5.03 0.26 -16.34
N SER A 50 -5.46 -0.15 -17.53
CA SER A 50 -4.60 -0.91 -18.44
C SER A 50 -3.50 -0.02 -19.02
N GLN A 51 -2.40 -0.63 -19.48
CA GLN A 51 -1.32 0.10 -20.15
C GLN A 51 -1.84 0.90 -21.37
N ASP A 52 -2.71 0.31 -22.17
CA ASP A 52 -3.32 0.95 -23.35
C ASP A 52 -4.15 2.18 -22.96
N ASP A 53 -4.91 2.08 -21.87
CA ASP A 53 -5.73 3.19 -21.39
C ASP A 53 -4.88 4.30 -20.77
N LEU A 54 -3.78 3.95 -20.10
CA LEU A 54 -2.82 4.91 -19.58
C LEU A 54 -2.15 5.69 -20.73
N GLU A 55 -1.74 5.00 -21.80
CA GLU A 55 -1.15 5.63 -22.97
C GLU A 55 -2.12 6.61 -23.64
N LYS A 56 -3.39 6.23 -23.80
CA LYS A 56 -4.44 7.11 -24.33
C LYS A 56 -4.67 8.34 -23.45
N LYS A 57 -4.75 8.16 -22.12
CA LYS A 57 -4.94 9.27 -21.17
C LYS A 57 -3.73 10.22 -21.16
N SER A 58 -2.51 9.69 -21.17
CA SER A 58 -1.28 10.49 -21.21
C SER A 58 -1.18 11.34 -22.48
N LYS A 59 -1.46 10.76 -23.66
CA LYS A 59 -1.50 11.50 -24.93
C LYS A 59 -2.58 12.59 -24.97
N LYS A 60 -3.69 12.42 -24.24
CA LYS A 60 -4.73 13.45 -24.11
C LYS A 60 -4.30 14.58 -23.17
N TRP A 61 -3.54 14.27 -22.12
CA TRP A 61 -3.07 15.26 -21.14
C TRP A 61 -1.94 16.15 -21.68
N LEU A 62 -1.09 15.61 -22.56
CA LEU A 62 0.02 16.34 -23.19
C LEU A 62 -0.41 17.27 -24.36
N LYS A 63 -1.72 17.42 -24.62
CA LYS A 63 -2.28 18.36 -25.60
C LYS A 63 -2.85 19.58 -24.90
#